data_AF-A0A2S8G7N2-F1
#
_entry.id   AF-A0A2S8G7N2-F1
#
_cell.length_a   1.000
_cell.length_b   1.000
_cell.length_c   1.000
_cell.angle_alpha   90.00
_cell.angle_beta   90.00
_cell.angle_gamma   90.00
#
_symmetry.space_group_name_H-M   'P 1'
#
loop_
_entity.id
_entity.type
_entity.pdbx_description
1 polymer ?
#
loop_
_entity_poly.entity_id
_entity_poly.type
_entity_poly.pdbx_seq_one_letter_code
_entity_poly.pdbx_strand_id
1 'polypeptide(L)'
;MPKLPDSSQLIDNLKSCGAHIRLRKSGQVHTLDFSHSDPRPDDSQIASLRDLQSLEVLDCQDAPITDTSIDSLLAHQGLKLLTLTGTNITTEGLKRLRQNMIGCRIVV
;
A
#
# COMPACT_ATOMS: atom_id res chain seq x y z
N MET A 1 2.95 -11.65 -21.96
CA MET A 1 2.76 -10.25 -22.38
C MET A 1 3.28 -9.33 -21.28
N PRO A 2 3.91 -8.19 -21.59
CA PRO A 2 4.27 -7.21 -20.56
C PRO A 2 2.99 -6.70 -19.88
N LYS A 3 3.02 -6.55 -18.55
CA LYS A 3 1.89 -5.94 -17.82
C LYS A 3 1.71 -4.49 -18.28
N LEU A 4 0.47 -4.06 -18.44
CA LEU A 4 0.12 -2.68 -18.77
C LEU A 4 0.59 -1.72 -17.67
N PRO A 5 0.89 -0.45 -18.00
CA PRO A 5 1.10 0.60 -17.00
C PRO A 5 -0.10 0.76 -16.06
N ASP A 6 0.15 1.25 -14.85
CA ASP A 6 -0.95 1.57 -13.93
C ASP A 6 -1.62 2.90 -14.35
N SER A 7 -2.87 3.10 -13.90
CA SER A 7 -3.68 4.27 -14.27
C SER A 7 -2.98 5.59 -13.94
N SER A 8 -2.80 6.45 -14.93
CA SER A 8 -2.22 7.79 -14.74
C SER A 8 -3.06 8.64 -13.79
N GLN A 9 -4.39 8.56 -13.89
CA GLN A 9 -5.30 9.27 -13.00
C GLN A 9 -5.12 8.84 -11.54
N LEU A 10 -4.97 7.54 -11.29
CA LEU A 10 -4.70 7.03 -9.94
C LEU A 10 -3.36 7.57 -9.42
N ILE A 11 -2.31 7.49 -10.24
CA ILE A 11 -0.98 7.98 -9.89
C ILE A 11 -1.00 9.49 -9.57
N ASP A 12 -1.72 10.27 -10.37
CA ASP A 12 -1.82 11.73 -10.17
C ASP A 12 -2.63 12.07 -8.92
N ASN A 13 -3.72 11.33 -8.63
CA ASN A 13 -4.46 11.49 -7.38
C ASN A 13 -3.58 11.21 -6.16
N LEU A 14 -2.82 10.11 -6.18
CA LEU A 14 -1.91 9.75 -5.09
C LEU A 14 -0.84 10.83 -4.87
N LYS A 15 -0.23 11.35 -5.95
CA LYS A 15 0.73 12.46 -5.86
C LYS A 15 0.09 13.74 -5.33
N SER A 16 -1.16 14.02 -5.69
CA SER A 16 -1.86 15.24 -5.27
C SER A 16 -2.08 15.29 -3.76
N CYS A 17 -2.16 14.12 -3.10
CA CYS A 17 -2.21 13.99 -1.64
C CYS A 17 -0.82 14.02 -0.99
N GLY A 18 0.26 14.24 -1.75
CA GLY A 18 1.63 14.25 -1.23
C GLY A 18 2.31 12.88 -1.16
N ALA A 19 1.71 11.82 -1.72
CA ALA A 19 2.35 10.51 -1.73
C ALA A 19 3.56 10.48 -2.66
N HIS A 20 4.65 9.87 -2.20
CA HIS A 20 5.83 9.62 -3.02
C HIS A 20 5.69 8.30 -3.77
N ILE A 21 5.85 8.35 -5.09
CA ILE A 21 5.68 7.20 -5.98
C ILE A 21 6.97 6.92 -6.75
N ARG A 22 7.42 5.66 -6.69
CA ARG A 22 8.42 5.15 -7.63
C ARG A 22 7.78 4.20 -8.63
N LEU A 23 7.91 4.55 -9.91
CA LEU A 23 7.46 3.72 -11.02
C LEU A 23 8.60 2.81 -11.53
N ARG A 24 8.23 1.66 -12.07
CA ARG A 24 9.11 0.84 -12.91
C ARG A 24 9.22 1.45 -14.31
N LYS A 25 10.19 0.97 -15.10
CA LYS A 25 10.26 1.28 -16.55
C LYS A 25 8.99 0.90 -17.31
N SER A 26 8.20 -0.06 -16.81
CA SER A 26 6.90 -0.46 -17.37
C SER A 26 5.76 0.52 -17.07
N GLY A 27 5.98 1.57 -16.27
CA GLY A 27 4.94 2.50 -15.84
C GLY A 27 4.05 1.96 -14.71
N GLN A 28 4.42 0.83 -14.10
CA GLN A 28 3.73 0.30 -12.93
C GLN A 28 4.35 0.81 -11.64
N VAL A 29 3.52 1.05 -10.62
CA VAL A 29 3.91 1.46 -9.28
C VAL A 29 4.69 0.34 -8.61
N HIS A 30 5.86 0.69 -8.09
CA HIS A 30 6.71 -0.21 -7.32
C HIS A 30 6.76 0.19 -5.84
N THR A 31 6.96 1.49 -5.57
CA THR A 31 6.96 2.04 -4.21
C THR A 31 5.85 3.07 -4.12
N LEU A 32 5.11 3.01 -3.02
CA LEU A 32 4.17 4.03 -2.60
C LEU A 32 4.43 4.35 -1.13
N ASP A 33 4.69 5.62 -0.85
CA ASP A 33 5.03 6.12 0.47
C ASP A 33 4.11 7.28 0.84
N PHE A 34 3.34 7.09 1.91
CA PHE A 34 2.39 8.06 2.45
C PHE A 34 2.89 8.81 3.70
N SER A 35 4.14 8.63 4.12
CA SER A 35 4.67 9.24 5.36
C SER A 35 4.58 10.77 5.40
N HIS A 36 4.44 11.41 4.25
CA HIS A 36 4.30 12.87 4.10
C HIS A 36 2.97 13.29 3.46
N SER A 37 1.98 12.39 3.37
CA SER A 37 0.72 12.69 2.71
C SER A 37 -0.22 13.52 3.60
N ASP A 38 -0.92 14.47 2.99
CA ASP A 38 -2.00 15.24 3.61
C ASP A 38 -3.18 15.38 2.62
N PRO A 39 -4.34 14.75 2.90
CA PRO A 39 -4.63 13.93 4.08
C PRO A 39 -3.81 12.62 4.12
N ARG A 40 -3.69 12.04 5.32
CA ARG A 40 -3.19 10.65 5.49
C ARG A 40 -4.18 9.66 4.86
N PRO A 41 -3.71 8.53 4.29
CA PRO A 41 -4.59 7.60 3.61
C PRO A 41 -5.53 6.91 4.61
N ASP A 42 -6.80 6.79 4.26
CA ASP A 42 -7.79 6.00 5.00
C ASP A 42 -8.01 4.63 4.35
N ASP A 43 -8.92 3.82 4.91
CA ASP A 43 -9.22 2.48 4.38
C ASP A 43 -9.72 2.51 2.92
N SER A 44 -10.40 3.59 2.50
CA SER A 44 -10.88 3.75 1.13
C SER A 44 -9.72 4.03 0.17
N GLN A 45 -8.75 4.84 0.61
CA GLN A 45 -7.54 5.11 -0.15
C GLN A 45 -6.72 3.83 -0.32
N ILE A 46 -6.57 3.01 0.73
CA ILE A 46 -5.88 1.71 0.63
C ILE A 46 -6.64 0.73 -0.27
N ALA A 47 -7.98 0.72 -0.23
CA ALA A 47 -8.78 -0.12 -1.12
C ALA A 47 -8.58 0.22 -2.60
N SER A 48 -8.38 1.50 -2.94
CA SER A 48 -8.11 1.93 -4.32
C SER A 48 -6.76 1.42 -4.88
N LEU A 49 -5.85 0.96 -4.01
CA LEU A 49 -4.53 0.45 -4.41
C LEU A 49 -4.56 -1.01 -4.88
N ARG A 50 -5.69 -1.72 -4.69
CA ARG A 50 -5.81 -3.16 -4.93
C ARG A 50 -5.27 -3.61 -6.30
N ASP A 51 -5.37 -2.79 -7.33
CA ASP A 51 -4.94 -3.13 -8.69
C ASP A 51 -3.44 -2.87 -8.96
N LEU A 52 -2.69 -2.30 -8.00
CA LEU A 52 -1.25 -2.07 -8.08
C LEU A 52 -0.45 -3.37 -7.85
N GLN A 53 -0.65 -4.35 -8.73
CA GLN A 53 -0.14 -5.72 -8.64
C GLN A 53 1.39 -5.86 -8.83
N SER A 54 2.11 -4.74 -8.91
CA SER A 54 3.57 -4.67 -9.02
C SER A 54 4.23 -3.93 -7.83
N LEU A 55 3.41 -3.52 -6.86
CA LEU A 55 3.81 -2.85 -5.62
C LEU A 55 4.65 -3.80 -4.76
N GLU A 56 5.84 -3.34 -4.37
CA GLU A 56 6.76 -4.08 -3.50
C GLU A 56 6.97 -3.38 -2.15
N VAL A 57 6.75 -2.06 -2.09
CA VAL A 57 6.93 -1.27 -0.88
C VAL A 57 5.71 -0.37 -0.70
N LEU A 58 5.06 -0.52 0.45
CA LEU A 58 3.95 0.34 0.88
C LEU A 58 4.26 0.88 2.28
N ASP A 59 4.36 2.19 2.40
CA ASP A 59 4.47 2.87 3.68
C ASP A 59 3.15 3.55 4.05
N CYS A 60 2.50 3.07 5.10
CA CYS A 60 1.28 3.62 5.68
C CYS A 60 1.52 4.17 7.09
N GLN A 61 2.74 4.64 7.39
CA GLN A 61 3.05 5.18 8.71
C GLN A 61 2.06 6.28 9.11
N ASP A 62 1.59 6.22 10.36
CA ASP A 62 0.64 7.14 10.99
C ASP A 62 -0.72 7.25 10.28
N ALA A 63 -0.99 6.38 9.29
CA ALA A 63 -2.26 6.35 8.58
C ALA A 63 -3.39 5.84 9.49
N PRO A 64 -4.57 6.49 9.50
CA PRO A 64 -5.72 6.09 10.33
C PRO A 64 -6.44 4.82 9.83
N ILE A 65 -5.73 3.90 9.17
CA ILE A 65 -6.29 2.68 8.58
C ILE A 65 -6.60 1.65 9.66
N THR A 66 -7.63 0.85 9.42
CA THR A 66 -8.15 -0.17 10.34
C THR A 66 -8.08 -1.57 9.73
N ASP A 67 -8.52 -2.59 10.46
CA ASP A 67 -8.60 -3.96 9.95
C ASP A 67 -9.42 -4.09 8.65
N THR A 68 -10.24 -3.08 8.32
CA THR A 68 -10.94 -2.95 7.03
C THR A 68 -9.98 -2.95 5.83
N SER A 69 -8.77 -2.42 5.99
CA SER A 69 -7.74 -2.41 4.95
C SER A 69 -7.11 -3.78 4.67
N ILE A 70 -7.26 -4.76 5.56
CA ILE A 70 -6.49 -6.03 5.48
C ILE A 70 -6.74 -6.77 4.17
N ASP A 71 -7.98 -6.91 3.74
CA ASP A 71 -8.30 -7.65 2.50
C ASP A 71 -7.70 -6.97 1.25
N SER A 72 -7.52 -5.65 1.29
CA SER A 72 -6.84 -4.90 0.25
C SER A 72 -5.33 -5.09 0.33
N LEU A 73 -4.74 -5.02 1.53
CA LEU A 73 -3.30 -5.28 1.75
C LEU A 73 -2.92 -6.70 1.30
N LEU A 74 -3.74 -7.71 1.61
CA LEU A 74 -3.53 -9.11 1.22
C LEU A 74 -3.60 -9.35 -0.30
N ALA A 75 -4.25 -8.47 -1.05
CA ALA A 75 -4.30 -8.57 -2.51
C ALA A 75 -2.94 -8.28 -3.19
N HIS A 76 -1.99 -7.68 -2.46
CA HIS A 76 -0.66 -7.33 -2.96
C HIS A 76 0.32 -8.48 -2.75
N GLN A 77 0.18 -9.55 -3.54
CA GLN A 77 1.00 -10.77 -3.41
C GLN A 77 2.51 -10.53 -3.61
N GLY A 78 2.90 -9.41 -4.25
CA GLY A 78 4.28 -9.03 -4.48
C GLY A 78 4.91 -8.15 -3.39
N LEU A 79 4.16 -7.78 -2.35
CA LEU A 79 4.63 -6.82 -1.34
C LEU A 79 5.77 -7.40 -0.51
N LYS A 80 6.88 -6.68 -0.43
CA LYS A 80 8.09 -7.07 0.32
C LYS A 80 8.29 -6.28 1.59
N LEU A 81 7.78 -5.06 1.64
CA LEU A 81 7.84 -4.18 2.81
C LEU A 81 6.50 -3.48 3.01
N LEU A 82 5.96 -3.60 4.21
CA LEU A 82 4.75 -2.92 4.67
C LEU A 82 5.02 -2.24 6.02
N THR A 83 4.94 -0.93 6.06
CA THR A 83 5.04 -0.14 7.31
C THR A 83 3.63 0.18 7.82
N LEU A 84 3.34 -0.21 9.06
CA LEU A 84 2.05 0.00 9.74
C LEU A 84 2.21 0.68 11.12
N THR A 85 3.38 1.25 11.40
CA THR A 85 3.63 2.00 12.63
C THR A 85 2.65 3.15 12.76
N GLY A 86 2.01 3.30 13.91
CA GLY A 86 1.03 4.37 14.16
C GLY A 86 -0.35 4.15 13.51
N THR A 87 -0.64 2.96 12.97
CA THR A 87 -1.97 2.63 12.41
C THR A 87 -2.93 2.06 13.46
N ASN A 88 -4.23 1.95 13.11
CA ASN A 88 -5.27 1.35 13.95
C ASN A 88 -5.51 -0.14 13.62
N ILE A 89 -4.55 -0.82 12.96
CA ILE A 89 -4.61 -2.26 12.72
C ILE A 89 -4.46 -2.99 14.06
N THR A 90 -5.37 -3.92 14.36
CA THR A 90 -5.36 -4.63 15.64
C THR A 90 -4.29 -5.70 15.70
N THR A 91 -4.01 -6.23 16.90
CA THR A 91 -3.07 -7.37 17.05
C THR A 91 -3.54 -8.60 16.25
N GLU A 92 -4.85 -8.87 16.20
CA GLU A 92 -5.41 -9.96 15.40
C GLU A 92 -5.29 -9.66 13.89
N GLY A 93 -5.50 -8.40 13.50
CA GLY A 93 -5.25 -7.94 12.13
C GLY A 93 -3.80 -8.17 11.69
N LEU A 94 -2.84 -7.78 12.52
CA LEU A 94 -1.41 -8.01 12.28
C LEU A 94 -1.06 -9.50 12.19
N LYS A 95 -1.67 -10.35 13.03
CA LYS A 95 -1.50 -11.80 12.97
C LYS A 95 -2.00 -12.36 11.64
N ARG A 96 -3.17 -11.90 11.17
CA ARG A 96 -3.72 -12.28 9.86
C ARG A 96 -2.81 -11.87 8.72
N LEU A 97 -2.27 -10.65 8.75
CA LEU A 97 -1.29 -10.17 7.75
C LEU A 97 -0.04 -11.04 7.75
N ARG A 98 0.57 -11.29 8.92
CA ARG A 98 1.79 -12.13 9.03
C ARG A 98 1.58 -13.57 8.58
N GLN A 99 0.40 -14.13 8.79
CA GLN A 99 0.06 -15.50 8.37
C GLN A 99 -0.11 -15.64 6.85
N ASN A 100 -0.54 -14.58 6.16
CA ASN A 100 -0.89 -14.66 4.74
C ASN A 100 0.18 -14.01 3.83
N MET A 101 0.90 -13.00 4.30
CA MET A 101 1.93 -12.29 3.54
C MET A 101 3.32 -12.93 3.75
N ILE A 102 3.44 -14.21 3.40
CA ILE A 102 4.68 -14.97 3.59
C ILE A 102 5.81 -14.32 2.76
N GLY A 103 6.84 -13.83 3.44
CA GLY A 103 7.98 -13.14 2.82
C GLY A 103 7.86 -11.61 2.76
N CYS A 104 6.76 -11.03 3.23
CA CYS A 104 6.64 -9.59 3.43
C CYS A 104 7.20 -9.20 4.81
N ARG A 105 8.11 -8.22 4.85
CA ARG A 105 8.55 -7.61 6.11
C ARG A 105 7.50 -6.59 6.56
N ILE A 106 6.78 -6.92 7.63
CA ILE A 106 5.81 -6.02 8.26
C ILE A 106 6.48 -5.31 9.44
N VAL A 107 6.56 -3.97 9.37
CA VAL A 107 7.07 -3.09 10.42
C VAL A 107 5.88 -2.46 11.16
N VAL A 108 5.89 -2.53 12.50
CA VAL A 108 4.85 -1.98 13.39
C VAL A 108 5.52 -1.15 14.47
#